data_AF-A0A956SPP7-F1
#
_entry.id   AF-A0A956SPP7-F1
#
_cell.length_a   1.000
_cell.length_b   1.000
_cell.length_c   1.000
_cell.angle_alpha   90.00
_cell.angle_beta   90.00
_cell.angle_gamma   90.00
#
_symmetry.space_group_name_H-M   'P 1'
#
loop_
_entity.id
_entity.type
_entity.pdbx_description
1 polymer ?
#
loop_
_entity_poly.entity_id
_entity_poly.type
_entity_poly.pdbx_seq_one_letter_code
_entity_poly.pdbx_strand_id
1 'polypeptide(L)' 'LLTVFTDHHLGLVRVLPYRLHLAADFVVGLLFLALPVALGFTGLDAAFYLLNGAAVVAVVGLASPDAALVST' A
#
# COMPACT_ATOMS: atom_id res chain seq x y z
N LEU A 1 -10.53 -1.65 2.52
CA LEU A 1 -11.17 -2.93 2.10
C LEU A 1 -10.33 -4.14 2.54
N LEU A 2 -9.03 -4.19 2.22
CA LEU A 2 -8.14 -5.25 2.74
C LEU A 2 -8.02 -5.25 4.27
N THR A 3 -8.08 -4.08 4.91
CA THR A 3 -8.03 -3.89 6.37
C THR A 3 -9.12 -4.61 7.16
N VAL A 4 -10.28 -4.87 6.55
CA VAL A 4 -11.38 -5.61 7.19
C VAL A 4 -10.99 -7.07 7.39
N PHE A 5 -10.17 -7.62 6.48
CA PHE A 5 -9.82 -9.03 6.43
C PHE A 5 -8.41 -9.35 6.96
N THR A 6 -7.71 -8.36 7.50
CA THR A 6 -6.34 -8.54 7.99
C THR A 6 -6.25 -8.64 9.51
N ASP A 7 -5.17 -9.26 10.01
CA ASP A 7 -4.85 -9.36 11.45
C ASP A 7 -4.36 -8.03 12.05
N HIS A 8 -4.91 -6.93 11.56
CA HIS A 8 -4.69 -5.62 12.11
C HIS A 8 -5.61 -5.39 13.31
N HIS A 9 -5.25 -4.48 14.21
CA HIS A 9 -6.05 -4.19 15.41
C HIS A 9 -7.46 -3.66 15.10
N LEU A 10 -7.67 -3.10 13.90
CA LEU A 10 -8.97 -2.65 13.36
C LEU A 10 -9.63 -3.69 12.42
N GLY A 11 -9.02 -4.86 12.25
CA GLY A 11 -9.51 -5.93 11.39
C GLY A 11 -10.73 -6.63 11.98
N LEU A 12 -11.73 -6.87 11.13
CA LEU A 12 -13.02 -7.47 11.52
C LEU A 12 -13.01 -9.00 11.32
N VAL A 13 -12.29 -9.49 10.31
CA VAL A 13 -12.19 -10.91 9.92
C VAL A 13 -10.71 -11.24 9.74
N ARG A 14 -10.10 -11.78 10.79
CA ARG A 14 -8.66 -12.00 10.92
C ARG A 14 -8.16 -13.22 10.13
N VAL A 15 -8.03 -13.06 8.80
CA VAL A 15 -7.67 -14.16 7.87
C VAL A 15 -6.36 -13.88 7.13
N LEU A 16 -6.01 -12.62 6.91
CA LEU A 16 -4.85 -12.24 6.12
C LEU A 16 -3.76 -11.57 7.00
N PRO A 17 -2.55 -12.13 7.10
CA PRO A 17 -1.50 -11.53 7.92
C PRO A 17 -1.19 -10.09 7.49
N TYR A 18 -0.98 -9.20 8.47
CA TYR A 18 -0.71 -7.78 8.23
C TYR A 18 0.49 -7.53 7.29
N ARG A 19 1.46 -8.46 7.28
CA ARG A 19 2.60 -8.45 6.35
C ARG A 19 2.17 -8.50 4.87
N LEU A 20 1.13 -9.27 4.55
CA LEU A 20 0.60 -9.36 3.19
C LEU A 20 -0.10 -8.07 2.78
N HIS A 21 -0.76 -7.39 3.73
CA HIS A 21 -1.36 -6.08 3.47
C HIS A 21 -0.30 -5.04 3.12
N LEU A 22 0.76 -4.92 3.93
CA LEU A 22 1.86 -4.00 3.64
C LEU A 22 2.56 -4.34 2.32
N ALA A 23 2.74 -5.63 2.00
CA ALA A 23 3.31 -6.04 0.73
C ALA A 23 2.42 -5.63 -0.46
N ALA A 24 1.11 -5.83 -0.35
CA ALA A 24 0.15 -5.42 -1.38
C ALA A 24 0.16 -3.89 -1.57
N ASP A 25 0.14 -3.12 -0.47
CA ASP A 25 0.16 -1.66 -0.51
C ASP A 25 1.46 -1.15 -1.16
N PHE A 26 2.61 -1.77 -0.86
CA PHE A 26 3.88 -1.43 -1.50
C PHE A 26 3.85 -1.67 -3.01
N VAL A 27 3.37 -2.84 -3.44
CA VAL A 27 3.28 -3.19 -4.87
C VAL A 27 2.32 -2.23 -5.60
N VAL A 28 1.15 -1.95 -5.03
CA VAL A 28 0.19 -1.01 -5.60
C VAL A 28 0.78 0.40 -5.68
N GLY A 29 1.49 0.85 -4.64
CA GLY A 29 2.18 2.14 -4.62
C GLY A 29 3.23 2.26 -5.74
N LEU A 30 4.03 1.22 -5.96
CA LEU A 30 4.98 1.19 -7.07
C LEU A 30 4.31 1.20 -8.45
N LEU A 31 3.21 0.46 -8.61
CA LEU A 31 2.43 0.47 -9.85
C LEU A 31 1.86 1.86 -10.13
N PHE A 32 1.39 2.56 -9.11
CA PHE A 32 0.89 3.94 -9.23
C PHE A 32 1.97 4.92 -9.68
N LEU A 33 3.23 4.71 -9.27
CA LEU A 33 4.36 5.51 -9.74
C LEU A 33 4.78 5.15 -11.18
N ALA A 34 4.73 3.86 -11.53
CA ALA A 34 5.21 3.37 -12.82
C ALA A 34 4.22 3.61 -13.97
N LEU A 35 2.92 3.42 -13.75
CA LEU A 35 1.89 3.46 -14.79
C LEU A 35 1.80 4.83 -15.51
N PRO A 36 1.83 5.99 -14.82
CA PRO A 36 1.81 7.29 -15.51
C PRO A 36 2.95 7.47 -16.50
N VAL A 37 4.14 6.97 -16.16
CA VAL A 37 5.33 7.05 -17.02
C VAL A 37 5.25 6.02 -18.15
N ALA A 38 4.87 4.78 -17.84
CA ALA A 38 4.82 3.69 -18.80
C ALA A 38 3.71 3.86 -19.85
N LEU A 39 2.58 4.46 -19.46
CA LEU A 39 1.41 4.65 -20.31
C LEU A 39 1.25 6.10 -20.80
N GLY A 40 2.13 7.01 -20.40
CA GLY A 40 2.15 8.40 -20.86
C GLY A 40 0.96 9.23 -20.36
N PHE A 41 0.54 9.06 -19.10
CA PHE A 41 -0.53 9.89 -18.52
C PHE A 41 -0.07 11.34 -18.41
N THR A 42 -1.01 12.29 -18.51
CA THR A 42 -0.70 13.73 -18.46
C THR A 42 -1.80 14.54 -17.79
N GLY A 43 -1.41 15.49 -16.94
CA GLY A 43 -2.37 16.37 -16.28
C GLY A 43 -2.81 15.81 -14.93
N LEU A 44 -4.11 15.91 -14.63
CA LEU A 44 -4.65 15.60 -13.30
C LEU A 44 -4.60 14.11 -12.95
N ASP A 45 -4.76 13.23 -13.93
CA ASP A 45 -4.64 11.79 -13.74
C ASP A 45 -3.20 11.39 -13.37
N ALA A 46 -2.19 11.88 -14.10
CA ALA A 46 -0.79 11.65 -13.80
C ALA A 46 -0.43 12.18 -12.40
N ALA A 47 -0.85 13.41 -12.08
CA ALA A 47 -0.63 13.99 -10.76
C ALA A 47 -1.29 13.16 -9.65
N PHE A 48 -2.53 12.71 -9.87
CA PHE A 48 -3.24 11.86 -8.91
C PHE A 48 -2.48 10.56 -8.64
N TYR A 49 -2.11 9.82 -9.67
CA TYR A 49 -1.40 8.55 -9.53
C TYR A 49 -0.02 8.73 -8.89
N LEU A 50 0.75 9.73 -9.32
CA LEU A 50 2.09 9.98 -8.79
C LEU A 50 2.06 10.41 -7.32
N LEU A 51 1.17 11.34 -6.95
CA LEU A 51 1.08 11.81 -5.57
C LEU A 51 0.59 10.72 -4.62
N ASN A 52 -0.43 9.97 -5.02
CA ASN A 52 -0.94 8.86 -4.20
C ASN A 52 0.09 7.72 -4.10
N GLY A 53 0.73 7.35 -5.21
CA GLY A 53 1.77 6.32 -5.22
C GLY A 53 2.94 6.69 -4.32
N ALA A 54 3.42 7.94 -4.40
CA ALA A 54 4.50 8.44 -3.53
C ALA A 54 4.10 8.40 -2.05
N ALA A 55 2.88 8.84 -1.71
CA ALA A 55 2.38 8.81 -0.35
C ALA A 55 2.29 7.37 0.19
N VAL A 56 1.74 6.43 -0.59
CA VAL A 56 1.63 5.01 -0.20
C VAL A 56 3.00 4.40 0.02
N VAL A 57 3.95 4.59 -0.91
CA VAL A 57 5.32 4.07 -0.77
C VAL A 57 6.01 4.66 0.45
N ALA A 58 5.83 5.96 0.73
CA ALA A 58 6.40 6.59 1.92
C ALA A 58 5.81 6.02 3.22
N VAL A 59 4.49 5.89 3.31
CA VAL A 59 3.81 5.34 4.50
C VAL A 59 4.23 3.89 4.76
N VAL A 60 4.25 3.06 3.72
CA VAL A 60 4.65 1.66 3.84
C VAL A 60 6.14 1.53 4.15
N GLY A 61 7.00 2.35 3.54
CA GLY A 61 8.44 2.35 3.81
C GLY A 61 8.82 2.83 5.21
N LEU A 62 7.99 3.69 5.81
CA LEU A 62 8.14 4.15 7.19
C LEU A 62 7.49 3.22 8.22
N ALA A 63 6.74 2.20 7.78
CA ALA A 63 6.12 1.25 8.70
C ALA A 63 7.20 0.39 9.39
N SER A 64 7.17 0.34 10.72
CA SER A 64 8.18 -0.37 11.50
C SER A 64 8.08 -1.89 11.30
N PRO A 65 9.22 -2.61 11.19
CA PRO A 65 9.25 -4.07 11.06
C PRO A 65 8.62 -4.79 12.25
N ASP A 66 8.62 -4.18 13.44
CA ASP A 66 7.99 -4.75 14.64
C ASP A 66 6.46 -4.89 14.49
N ALA A 67 5.81 -3.95 13.79
CA ALA A 67 4.39 -4.05 13.49
C ALA A 67 4.07 -5.25 12.58
N ALA A 68 5.04 -5.69 11.77
CA ALA A 68 4.95 -6.86 10.91
C ALA A 68 5.26 -8.18 11.65
N LEU A 69 6.13 -8.17 12.66
CA LEU A 69 6.57 -9.36 13.40
C LEU A 69 5.65 -9.76 14.56
N VAL A 70 4.91 -8.82 15.15
CA VAL A 70 4.02 -9.09 16.31
C VAL A 70 2.71 -9.79 15.94
N SER A 71 2.43 -10.00 14.64
CA SER A 71 1.20 -10.64 14.15
C SER A 71 1.26 -12.18 14.00
N THR A 72 2.28 -12.85 14.57
CA THR A 72 2.41 -14.32 14.58
C THR A 72 1.88 -14.97 15.85
#